data_AF-A0A433TD18-F1
#
_entry.id   AF-A0A433TD18-F1
#
_cell.length_a   1.000
_cell.length_b   1.000
_cell.length_c   1.000
_cell.angle_alpha   90.00
_cell.angle_beta   90.00
_cell.angle_gamma   90.00
#
_symmetry.space_group_name_H-M   'P 1'
#
loop_
_entity.id
_entity.type
_entity.pdbx_description
1 polymer ?
#
loop_
_entity_poly.entity_id
_entity_poly.type
_entity_poly.pdbx_seq_one_letter_code
_entity_poly.pdbx_strand_id
1 'polypeptide(L)'
;MGSPITPERIKGVLSSFLVKTEEQKSKQVGVDKSGADTNVQKDTPRAETVLSPKSNTAVLRSHNSFLKRLDTFSALTWFGKPAELSPLICARYGWENIEADMLQCTGCKTFLCGKLPPKTDIEEYNKTLEKLKKCLVTSHDRFCVLGCFPCPEEFCHVQVDDVLSLSTSFIERVSALGEIQDHLPRLDFAYLEDLGYDEGQAGAYCKRNLVTDKDISPAAVTLAFTGWACSSTNKEVLMCSMCRRKIGLWNFTPLGAGQRCDRGESSSEEGEEDSEPRVKRRKFASSTNKATLNPVDEHSHWCPWIREVLVSTKSLSSANLFPSSSPEPASSKSIPVFIAALKSIAPGLMDNNTGLAAGMKKSPMTEGLRCFRRALHTWSSPKTNTETGSPQQAQRIPAKTS
;
A
#
# COMPACT_ATOMS: atom_id res chain seq x y z
N MET A 1 -27.64 -24.89 16.62
CA MET A 1 -26.95 -25.11 15.33
C MET A 1 -27.10 -23.87 14.50
N GLY A 2 -26.04 -23.06 14.36
CA GLY A 2 -26.03 -21.87 13.50
C GLY A 2 -25.26 -22.18 12.23
N SER A 3 -25.84 -21.94 11.06
CA SER A 3 -25.23 -22.23 9.77
C SER A 3 -23.88 -21.49 9.60
N PRO A 4 -22.88 -22.11 8.95
CA PRO A 4 -21.57 -21.51 8.74
C PRO A 4 -21.68 -20.23 7.88
N ILE A 5 -20.87 -19.24 8.21
CA ILE A 5 -20.83 -17.95 7.52
C ILE A 5 -20.15 -18.16 6.17
N THR A 6 -20.93 -18.04 5.08
CA THR A 6 -20.43 -18.16 3.72
C THR A 6 -19.95 -16.80 3.17
N PRO A 7 -19.06 -16.78 2.16
CA PRO A 7 -18.56 -15.54 1.54
C PRO A 7 -19.66 -14.62 0.99
N GLU A 8 -20.81 -15.16 0.61
CA GLU A 8 -21.99 -14.41 0.14
C GLU A 8 -22.63 -13.60 1.27
N ARG A 9 -22.61 -14.11 2.50
CA ARG A 9 -23.10 -13.39 3.68
C ARG A 9 -22.22 -12.20 4.05
N ILE A 10 -20.91 -12.33 3.84
CA ILE A 10 -19.94 -11.23 4.06
C ILE A 10 -20.11 -10.15 2.98
N LYS A 11 -20.37 -10.53 1.72
CA LYS A 11 -20.72 -9.58 0.64
C LYS A 11 -22.00 -8.81 0.95
N GLY A 12 -23.03 -9.45 1.50
CA GLY A 12 -24.29 -8.80 1.87
C GLY A 12 -24.16 -7.78 3.02
N VAL A 13 -23.27 -8.04 3.98
CA VAL A 13 -23.00 -7.09 5.08
C VAL A 13 -22.21 -5.89 4.55
N LEU A 14 -21.20 -6.09 3.70
CA LEU A 14 -20.37 -4.99 3.17
C LEU A 14 -21.09 -4.14 2.12
N SER A 15 -22.02 -4.69 1.33
CA SER A 15 -22.80 -3.92 0.36
C SER A 15 -23.80 -2.96 1.03
N SER A 16 -24.32 -3.32 2.22
CA SER A 16 -25.23 -2.46 2.99
C SER A 16 -24.59 -1.18 3.55
N PHE A 17 -23.25 -1.10 3.60
CA PHE A 17 -22.52 0.08 4.08
C PHE A 17 -22.08 1.04 2.96
N LEU A 18 -22.19 0.64 1.69
CA LEU A 18 -21.69 1.40 0.55
C LEU A 18 -22.78 2.16 -0.24
N VAL A 19 -24.06 1.98 0.08
CA VAL A 19 -25.15 2.69 -0.60
C VAL A 19 -25.83 3.65 0.37
N LYS A 20 -25.24 4.84 0.57
CA LYS A 20 -25.95 6.05 1.00
C LYS A 20 -25.25 7.30 0.48
N THR A 21 -25.40 7.57 -0.81
CA THR A 21 -25.46 8.94 -1.33
C THR A 21 -26.17 8.89 -2.67
N GLU A 22 -27.05 9.87 -2.90
CA GLU A 22 -27.87 10.07 -4.10
C GLU A 22 -29.25 9.39 -4.13
N GLU A 23 -30.15 9.83 -3.25
CA GLU A 23 -31.58 9.91 -3.58
C GLU A 23 -32.21 11.12 -2.89
N GLN A 24 -32.00 12.33 -3.42
CA GLN A 24 -32.94 13.47 -3.27
C GLN A 24 -32.76 14.48 -4.41
N LYS A 25 -33.41 14.24 -5.56
CA LYS A 25 -34.17 15.29 -6.26
C LYS A 25 -35.12 14.72 -7.32
N SER A 26 -36.41 14.86 -7.02
CA SER A 26 -37.55 15.02 -7.92
C SER A 26 -38.06 13.84 -8.77
N LYS A 27 -39.12 13.20 -8.25
CA LYS A 27 -40.40 12.98 -8.96
C LYS A 27 -40.86 14.33 -9.55
N GLN A 28 -41.53 14.48 -10.69
CA GLN A 28 -42.75 13.86 -11.26
C GLN A 28 -42.95 14.62 -12.60
N VAL A 29 -43.48 14.14 -13.73
CA VAL A 29 -44.78 13.54 -14.06
C VAL A 29 -44.69 13.02 -15.51
N GLY A 30 -45.38 11.93 -15.83
CA GLY A 30 -45.50 11.39 -17.19
C GLY A 30 -46.74 11.85 -17.98
N VAL A 31 -46.56 11.84 -19.31
CA VAL A 31 -47.46 11.39 -20.40
C VAL A 31 -48.87 11.99 -20.53
N ASP A 32 -49.14 12.64 -21.68
CA ASP A 32 -50.25 12.27 -22.57
C ASP A 32 -50.09 12.75 -24.02
N LYS A 33 -50.73 12.02 -24.95
CA LYS A 33 -50.65 12.13 -26.41
C LYS A 33 -51.62 13.16 -27.02
N SER A 34 -51.28 13.60 -28.24
CA SER A 34 -52.14 13.80 -29.44
C SER A 34 -52.26 15.25 -29.96
N GLY A 35 -52.08 15.42 -31.28
CA GLY A 35 -52.83 16.41 -32.08
C GLY A 35 -52.06 17.52 -32.81
N ALA A 36 -51.82 17.31 -34.11
CA ALA A 36 -51.93 18.23 -35.26
C ALA A 36 -51.16 19.58 -35.35
N ASP A 37 -50.48 19.71 -36.49
CA ASP A 37 -50.30 20.85 -37.40
C ASP A 37 -49.80 22.22 -36.88
N THR A 38 -48.58 22.62 -37.29
CA THR A 38 -48.36 23.61 -38.38
C THR A 38 -46.87 24.00 -38.51
N ASN A 39 -46.52 24.31 -39.75
CA ASN A 39 -45.23 24.62 -40.35
C ASN A 39 -44.69 26.03 -39.98
N VAL A 40 -43.42 26.15 -39.55
CA VAL A 40 -42.55 27.31 -39.85
C VAL A 40 -41.06 26.91 -39.81
N GLN A 41 -40.37 27.15 -40.93
CA GLN A 41 -38.91 27.04 -41.12
C GLN A 41 -38.12 28.01 -40.23
N LYS A 42 -36.98 27.56 -39.68
CA LYS A 42 -35.82 28.44 -39.47
C LYS A 42 -34.51 27.66 -39.44
N ASP A 43 -33.71 27.87 -40.47
CA ASP A 43 -32.32 27.44 -40.59
C ASP A 43 -31.44 28.01 -39.48
N THR A 44 -30.55 27.20 -38.91
CA THR A 44 -29.23 27.64 -38.40
C THR A 44 -28.31 26.42 -38.16
N PRO A 45 -27.00 26.54 -38.39
CA PRO A 45 -26.15 25.41 -38.76
C PRO A 45 -25.62 24.64 -37.55
N ARG A 46 -25.59 23.31 -37.71
CA ARG A 46 -24.98 22.34 -36.80
C ARG A 46 -23.46 22.50 -36.84
N ALA A 47 -22.88 22.98 -35.73
CA ALA A 47 -21.44 22.92 -35.50
C ALA A 47 -21.03 21.46 -35.27
N GLU A 48 -20.45 20.83 -36.29
CA GLU A 48 -19.71 19.58 -36.13
C GLU A 48 -18.37 19.90 -35.47
N THR A 49 -18.29 19.63 -34.16
CA THR A 49 -17.03 19.70 -33.42
C THR A 49 -16.15 18.52 -33.84
N VAL A 50 -15.29 18.75 -34.83
CA VAL A 50 -14.23 17.82 -35.24
C VAL A 50 -13.24 17.67 -34.07
N LEU A 51 -13.36 16.58 -33.31
CA LEU A 51 -12.38 16.19 -32.31
C LEU A 51 -11.10 15.71 -33.02
N SER A 52 -10.05 16.52 -32.95
CA SER A 52 -8.70 16.20 -33.41
C SER A 52 -8.15 14.92 -32.75
N PRO A 53 -7.61 13.93 -33.50
CA PRO A 53 -7.08 12.68 -32.96
C PRO A 53 -5.90 12.82 -31.97
N LYS A 54 -5.27 14.00 -31.91
CA LYS A 54 -4.14 14.26 -31.01
C LYS A 54 -4.56 14.37 -29.54
N SER A 55 -5.82 14.71 -29.26
CA SER A 55 -6.31 14.91 -27.88
C SER A 55 -6.46 13.60 -27.11
N ASN A 56 -7.02 12.56 -27.74
CA ASN A 56 -7.31 11.28 -27.06
C ASN A 56 -6.04 10.52 -26.66
N THR A 57 -4.98 10.60 -27.47
CA THR A 57 -3.69 9.94 -27.18
C THR A 57 -3.01 10.55 -25.95
N ALA A 58 -2.94 11.89 -25.89
CA ALA A 58 -2.33 12.59 -24.75
C ALA A 58 -3.12 12.35 -23.46
N VAL A 59 -4.46 12.32 -23.54
CA VAL A 59 -5.32 12.05 -22.38
C VAL A 59 -5.12 10.63 -21.85
N LEU A 60 -5.08 9.60 -22.69
CA LEU A 60 -4.90 8.20 -22.26
C LEU A 60 -3.54 7.93 -21.60
N ARG A 61 -2.49 8.63 -22.04
CA ARG A 61 -1.12 8.53 -21.52
C ARG A 61 -0.80 9.56 -20.43
N SER A 62 -1.75 10.41 -20.06
CA SER A 62 -1.55 11.39 -18.98
C SER A 62 -1.33 10.69 -17.64
N HIS A 63 -0.59 11.36 -16.74
CA HIS A 63 -0.35 10.85 -15.39
C HIS A 63 -1.67 10.57 -14.64
N ASN A 64 -2.68 11.43 -14.81
CA ASN A 64 -4.00 11.22 -14.20
C ASN A 64 -4.69 9.95 -14.71
N SER A 65 -4.66 9.68 -16.02
CA SER A 65 -5.23 8.45 -16.59
C SER A 65 -4.47 7.21 -16.13
N PHE A 66 -3.15 7.31 -15.98
CA PHE A 66 -2.34 6.25 -15.37
C PHE A 66 -2.76 5.96 -13.93
N LEU A 67 -2.91 6.99 -13.09
CA LEU A 67 -3.34 6.84 -11.70
C LEU A 67 -4.76 6.24 -11.60
N LYS A 68 -5.69 6.66 -12.48
CA LYS A 68 -7.04 6.08 -12.55
C LYS A 68 -7.02 4.58 -12.81
N ARG A 69 -6.17 4.13 -13.74
CA ARG A 69 -5.98 2.69 -13.98
C ARG A 69 -5.40 2.00 -12.77
N LEU A 70 -4.39 2.59 -12.14
CA LEU A 70 -3.74 2.03 -10.95
C LEU A 70 -4.72 1.86 -9.77
N ASP A 71 -5.68 2.77 -9.62
CA ASP A 71 -6.70 2.74 -8.58
C ASP A 71 -7.73 1.60 -8.74
N THR A 72 -7.81 0.97 -9.90
CA THR A 72 -8.71 -0.18 -10.12
C THR A 72 -8.21 -1.48 -9.50
N PHE A 73 -6.93 -1.54 -9.12
CA PHE A 73 -6.33 -2.75 -8.56
C PHE A 73 -6.58 -2.86 -7.05
N SER A 74 -6.89 -4.08 -6.61
CA SER A 74 -7.02 -4.40 -5.18
C SER A 74 -6.37 -5.73 -4.85
N ALA A 75 -6.06 -5.95 -3.57
CA ALA A 75 -5.55 -7.23 -3.10
C ALA A 75 -6.55 -8.39 -3.28
N LEU A 76 -7.84 -8.10 -3.48
CA LEU A 76 -8.88 -9.12 -3.67
C LEU A 76 -9.02 -9.54 -5.14
N THR A 77 -8.69 -8.64 -6.07
CA THR A 77 -8.92 -8.82 -7.51
C THR A 77 -7.63 -9.05 -8.29
N TRP A 78 -6.48 -8.70 -7.72
CA TRP A 78 -5.15 -8.88 -8.32
C TRP A 78 -4.15 -9.45 -7.31
N PHE A 79 -4.54 -10.55 -6.65
CA PHE A 79 -3.81 -11.13 -5.54
C PHE A 79 -2.54 -11.88 -5.98
N GLY A 80 -1.49 -11.82 -5.14
CA GLY A 80 -0.33 -12.71 -5.24
C GLY A 80 0.53 -12.58 -6.50
N LYS A 81 0.40 -11.49 -7.25
CA LYS A 81 1.14 -11.29 -8.50
C LYS A 81 2.61 -10.93 -8.25
N PRO A 82 3.54 -11.43 -9.07
CA PRO A 82 4.95 -11.05 -9.00
C PRO A 82 5.16 -9.61 -9.49
N ALA A 83 6.33 -9.02 -9.24
CA ALA A 83 6.58 -7.59 -9.49
C ALA A 83 6.47 -7.21 -10.97
N GLU A 84 6.76 -8.15 -11.87
CA GLU A 84 6.65 -8.03 -13.33
C GLU A 84 5.20 -7.88 -13.79
N LEU A 85 4.23 -8.28 -12.97
CA LEU A 85 2.80 -8.12 -13.19
C LEU A 85 2.18 -7.18 -12.14
N SER A 86 3.00 -6.31 -11.54
CA SER A 86 2.51 -5.35 -10.56
C SER A 86 1.49 -4.39 -11.21
N PRO A 87 0.56 -3.84 -10.41
CA PRO A 87 -0.39 -2.83 -10.87
C PRO A 87 0.25 -1.66 -11.64
N LEU A 88 1.46 -1.23 -11.25
CA LEU A 88 2.21 -0.19 -11.97
C LEU A 88 2.53 -0.59 -13.41
N ILE A 89 3.02 -1.81 -13.61
CA ILE A 89 3.35 -2.32 -14.95
C ILE A 89 2.06 -2.46 -15.78
N CYS A 90 1.00 -3.03 -15.19
CA CYS A 90 -0.29 -3.15 -15.87
C CYS A 90 -0.84 -1.78 -16.29
N ALA A 91 -0.90 -0.81 -15.37
CA ALA A 91 -1.38 0.54 -15.64
C ALA A 91 -0.52 1.27 -16.68
N ARG A 92 0.80 1.02 -16.72
CA ARG A 92 1.71 1.60 -17.73
C ARG A 92 1.34 1.16 -19.14
N TYR A 93 1.01 -0.12 -19.31
CA TYR A 93 0.57 -0.68 -20.59
C TYR A 93 -0.93 -0.50 -20.86
N GLY A 94 -1.61 0.35 -20.10
CA GLY A 94 -2.98 0.76 -20.40
C GLY A 94 -4.08 -0.11 -19.79
N TRP A 95 -3.70 -1.09 -18.98
CA TRP A 95 -4.63 -2.04 -18.35
C TRP A 95 -5.22 -1.49 -17.06
N GLU A 96 -6.53 -1.66 -16.92
CA GLU A 96 -7.26 -1.52 -15.67
C GLU A 96 -7.80 -2.88 -15.23
N ASN A 97 -7.94 -3.09 -13.93
CA ASN A 97 -8.45 -4.32 -13.36
C ASN A 97 -9.97 -4.22 -13.16
N ILE A 98 -10.71 -5.03 -13.90
CA ILE A 98 -12.18 -4.98 -13.91
C ILE A 98 -12.80 -6.06 -13.02
N GLU A 99 -12.14 -7.21 -12.88
CA GLU A 99 -12.60 -8.36 -12.10
C GLU A 99 -11.40 -9.18 -11.59
N ALA A 100 -11.65 -10.26 -10.85
CA ALA A 100 -10.59 -11.13 -10.35
C ALA A 100 -9.74 -11.69 -11.50
N ASP A 101 -8.45 -11.36 -11.50
CA ASP A 101 -7.48 -11.74 -12.54
C ASP A 101 -7.88 -11.33 -13.97
N MET A 102 -8.71 -10.30 -14.15
CA MET A 102 -9.13 -9.81 -15.46
C MET A 102 -8.75 -8.35 -15.66
N LEU A 103 -8.07 -8.10 -16.77
CA LEU A 103 -7.66 -6.78 -17.20
C LEU A 103 -8.44 -6.35 -18.44
N GLN A 104 -8.72 -5.06 -18.55
CA GLN A 104 -9.24 -4.43 -19.76
C GLN A 104 -8.34 -3.26 -20.15
N CYS A 105 -8.02 -3.13 -21.44
CA CYS A 105 -7.30 -1.96 -21.91
C CYS A 105 -8.24 -0.76 -21.98
N THR A 106 -7.87 0.34 -21.33
CA THR A 106 -8.68 1.57 -21.36
C THR A 106 -8.81 2.18 -22.76
N GLY A 107 -7.83 1.94 -23.64
CA GLY A 107 -7.79 2.47 -25.01
C GLY A 107 -8.56 1.62 -26.02
N CYS A 108 -8.17 0.35 -26.19
CA CYS A 108 -8.76 -0.54 -27.22
C CYS A 108 -9.84 -1.49 -26.69
N LYS A 109 -10.11 -1.49 -25.38
CA LYS A 109 -11.15 -2.31 -24.72
C LYS A 109 -10.95 -3.82 -24.82
N THR A 110 -9.83 -4.31 -25.35
CA THR A 110 -9.44 -5.72 -25.31
C THR A 110 -9.26 -6.20 -23.87
N PHE A 111 -9.55 -7.48 -23.64
CA PHE A 111 -9.42 -8.12 -22.34
C PHE A 111 -8.19 -9.03 -22.27
N LEU A 112 -7.60 -9.16 -21.08
CA LEU A 112 -6.51 -10.07 -20.80
C LEU A 112 -6.72 -10.78 -19.47
N CYS A 113 -6.71 -12.12 -19.49
CA CYS A 113 -6.72 -12.92 -18.27
C CYS A 113 -5.32 -12.96 -17.67
N GLY A 114 -5.20 -12.51 -16.43
CA GLY A 114 -3.98 -12.46 -15.64
C GLY A 114 -3.76 -13.65 -14.71
N LYS A 115 -4.56 -14.71 -14.83
CA LYS A 115 -4.48 -15.87 -13.93
C LYS A 115 -3.14 -16.57 -14.07
N LEU A 116 -2.51 -16.88 -12.93
CA LEU A 116 -1.29 -17.69 -12.86
C LEU A 116 -1.63 -19.04 -12.22
N PRO A 117 -0.97 -20.13 -12.65
CA PRO A 117 -1.10 -21.40 -11.96
C PRO A 117 -0.50 -21.30 -10.54
N PRO A 118 -0.79 -22.25 -9.65
CA PRO A 118 -0.11 -22.35 -8.36
C PRO A 118 1.41 -22.53 -8.56
N LYS A 119 2.22 -22.02 -7.62
CA LYS A 119 3.69 -22.17 -7.64
C LYS A 119 4.19 -23.60 -7.34
N THR A 120 3.30 -24.58 -7.24
CA THR A 120 3.66 -25.99 -7.06
C THR A 120 4.33 -26.57 -8.29
N ASP A 121 3.94 -26.10 -9.48
CA ASP A 121 4.63 -26.39 -10.74
C ASP A 121 5.38 -25.12 -11.18
N ILE A 122 6.67 -25.06 -10.84
CA ILE A 122 7.50 -23.88 -11.10
C ILE A 122 7.72 -23.68 -12.60
N GLU A 123 7.80 -24.76 -13.38
CA GLU A 123 8.02 -24.68 -14.83
C GLU A 123 6.79 -24.12 -15.55
N GLU A 124 5.60 -24.66 -15.25
CA GLU A 124 4.34 -24.14 -15.80
C GLU A 124 4.07 -22.71 -15.32
N TYR A 125 4.37 -22.40 -14.06
CA TYR A 125 4.27 -21.06 -13.51
C TYR A 125 5.15 -20.07 -14.29
N ASN A 126 6.43 -20.36 -14.45
CA ASN A 126 7.37 -19.48 -15.16
C ASN A 126 6.98 -19.33 -16.63
N LYS A 127 6.57 -20.43 -17.29
CA LYS A 127 6.09 -20.39 -18.68
C LYS A 127 4.86 -19.49 -18.83
N THR A 128 3.89 -19.61 -17.91
CA THR A 128 2.66 -18.79 -17.93
C THR A 128 2.96 -17.34 -17.60
N LEU A 129 3.84 -17.07 -16.64
CA LEU A 129 4.32 -15.74 -16.30
C LEU A 129 4.97 -15.06 -17.49
N GLU A 130 5.90 -15.73 -18.19
CA GLU A 130 6.56 -15.18 -19.37
C GLU A 130 5.59 -14.94 -20.53
N LYS A 131 4.61 -15.85 -20.72
CA LYS A 131 3.53 -15.63 -21.69
C LYS A 131 2.72 -14.38 -21.33
N LEU A 132 2.33 -14.24 -20.05
CA LEU A 132 1.50 -13.13 -19.59
C LEU A 132 2.24 -11.79 -19.66
N LYS A 133 3.54 -11.75 -19.33
CA LYS A 133 4.41 -10.57 -19.53
C LYS A 133 4.40 -10.10 -20.98
N LYS A 134 4.51 -11.02 -21.93
CA LYS A 134 4.41 -10.72 -23.36
C LYS A 134 3.02 -10.20 -23.71
N CYS A 135 1.97 -10.86 -23.23
CA CYS A 135 0.58 -10.47 -23.47
C CYS A 135 0.24 -9.07 -22.92
N LEU A 136 0.83 -8.61 -21.82
CA LEU A 136 0.63 -7.23 -21.35
C LEU A 136 1.01 -6.18 -22.42
N VAL A 137 1.99 -6.51 -23.27
CA VAL A 137 2.45 -5.62 -24.33
C VAL A 137 1.71 -5.88 -25.64
N THR A 138 1.41 -7.15 -25.95
CA THR A 138 0.93 -7.54 -27.30
C THR A 138 -0.57 -7.81 -27.39
N SER A 139 -1.27 -8.06 -26.28
CA SER A 139 -2.70 -8.40 -26.28
C SER A 139 -3.63 -7.19 -26.42
N HIS A 140 -3.21 -6.22 -27.22
CA HIS A 140 -4.01 -5.06 -27.59
C HIS A 140 -4.54 -5.23 -29.02
N ASP A 141 -5.58 -4.48 -29.37
CA ASP A 141 -5.95 -4.28 -30.77
C ASP A 141 -4.76 -3.67 -31.57
N ARG A 142 -4.71 -3.97 -32.87
CA ARG A 142 -3.64 -3.63 -33.82
C ARG A 142 -3.26 -2.14 -33.83
N PHE A 143 -4.19 -1.26 -33.51
CA PHE A 143 -3.97 0.20 -33.51
C PHE A 143 -4.13 0.84 -32.12
N CYS A 144 -3.98 0.05 -31.05
CA CYS A 144 -4.06 0.58 -29.71
C CYS A 144 -2.89 1.52 -29.40
N VAL A 145 -3.22 2.76 -29.06
CA VAL A 145 -2.25 3.78 -28.63
C VAL A 145 -1.42 3.31 -27.44
N LEU A 146 -2.04 2.66 -26.45
CA LEU A 146 -1.33 2.21 -25.23
C LEU A 146 -0.47 0.96 -25.46
N GLY A 147 -0.83 0.14 -26.46
CA GLY A 147 0.00 -0.98 -26.92
C GLY A 147 1.23 -0.51 -27.69
N CYS A 148 1.08 0.47 -28.59
CA CYS A 148 2.20 1.03 -29.35
C CYS A 148 3.07 2.00 -28.54
N PHE A 149 2.43 2.81 -27.70
CA PHE A 149 3.05 3.89 -26.94
C PHE A 149 2.56 3.83 -25.49
N PRO A 150 3.18 2.98 -24.65
CA PRO A 150 2.82 2.89 -23.24
C PRO A 150 3.06 4.23 -22.51
N CYS A 151 2.56 4.31 -21.29
CA CYS A 151 2.88 5.45 -20.43
C CYS A 151 4.39 5.51 -20.13
N PRO A 152 4.92 6.70 -19.86
CA PRO A 152 6.32 6.88 -19.48
C PRO A 152 6.73 5.94 -18.35
N GLU A 153 7.95 5.41 -18.40
CA GLU A 153 8.47 4.46 -17.40
C GLU A 153 8.70 5.12 -16.04
N GLU A 154 8.93 6.42 -16.05
CA GLU A 154 9.13 7.27 -14.89
C GLU A 154 7.93 7.22 -13.94
N PHE A 155 6.73 6.95 -14.45
CA PHE A 155 5.51 6.79 -13.64
C PHE A 155 5.56 5.55 -12.72
N CYS A 156 6.42 4.58 -13.02
CA CYS A 156 6.59 3.37 -12.23
C CYS A 156 7.72 3.46 -11.20
N HIS A 157 8.43 4.60 -11.11
CA HIS A 157 9.64 4.74 -10.31
C HIS A 157 9.63 6.01 -9.48
N VAL A 158 10.28 5.98 -8.32
CA VAL A 158 10.58 7.20 -7.56
C VAL A 158 11.77 7.87 -8.23
N GLN A 159 11.61 9.13 -8.63
CA GLN A 159 12.66 9.91 -9.28
C GLN A 159 13.64 10.45 -8.24
N VAL A 160 14.65 9.65 -7.88
CA VAL A 160 15.65 10.01 -6.87
C VAL A 160 16.64 11.07 -7.34
N ASP A 161 16.79 11.23 -8.66
CA ASP A 161 17.70 12.18 -9.29
C ASP A 161 17.11 13.60 -9.36
N ASP A 162 15.78 13.74 -9.36
CA ASP A 162 15.09 15.03 -9.29
C ASP A 162 14.92 15.46 -7.82
N VAL A 163 16.02 15.95 -7.25
CA VAL A 163 16.09 16.33 -5.83
C VAL A 163 15.08 17.42 -5.46
N LEU A 164 14.75 18.34 -6.38
CA LEU A 164 13.81 19.44 -6.11
C LEU A 164 12.38 18.93 -5.97
N SER A 165 11.90 18.14 -6.93
CA SER A 165 10.57 17.53 -6.86
C SER A 165 10.48 16.55 -5.70
N LEU A 166 11.52 15.75 -5.50
CA LEU A 166 11.59 14.78 -4.40
C LEU A 166 11.51 15.47 -3.03
N SER A 167 12.26 16.55 -2.83
CA SER A 167 12.27 17.33 -1.58
C SER A 167 10.92 18.02 -1.36
N THR A 168 10.34 18.62 -2.41
CA THR A 168 9.02 19.25 -2.34
C THR A 168 7.96 18.25 -1.89
N SER A 169 7.85 17.11 -2.58
CA SER A 169 6.90 16.06 -2.19
C SER A 169 7.19 15.47 -0.81
N PHE A 170 8.45 15.43 -0.38
CA PHE A 170 8.80 14.99 0.97
C PHE A 170 8.28 15.97 2.04
N ILE A 171 8.52 17.27 1.87
CA ILE A 171 8.06 18.31 2.79
C ILE A 171 6.52 18.34 2.85
N GLU A 172 5.84 18.19 1.71
CA GLU A 172 4.37 18.05 1.67
C GLU A 172 3.88 16.87 2.53
N ARG A 173 4.54 15.71 2.44
CA ARG A 173 4.21 14.53 3.27
C ARG A 173 4.46 14.82 4.75
N VAL A 174 5.62 15.38 5.09
CA VAL A 174 5.97 15.75 6.48
C VAL A 174 4.95 16.72 7.06
N SER A 175 4.59 17.76 6.31
CA SER A 175 3.59 18.75 6.74
C SER A 175 2.23 18.10 7.00
N ALA A 176 1.73 17.29 6.06
CA ALA A 176 0.44 16.62 6.19
C ALA A 176 0.40 15.61 7.34
N LEU A 177 1.51 14.89 7.57
CA LEU A 177 1.65 13.95 8.69
C LEU A 177 1.79 14.67 10.03
N GLY A 178 2.44 15.83 10.04
CA GLY A 178 2.57 16.69 11.23
C GLY A 178 1.21 17.18 11.76
N GLU A 179 0.21 17.37 10.89
CA GLU A 179 -1.15 17.74 11.31
C GLU A 179 -1.86 16.67 12.15
N ILE A 180 -1.47 15.41 12.01
CA ILE A 180 -2.12 14.26 12.67
C ILE A 180 -1.18 13.53 13.63
N GLN A 181 -0.08 14.15 14.02
CA GLN A 181 1.02 13.49 14.72
C GLN A 181 0.62 12.80 16.03
N ASP A 182 -0.38 13.31 16.74
CA ASP A 182 -0.89 12.73 17.98
C ASP A 182 -1.57 11.37 17.78
N HIS A 183 -2.04 11.10 16.56
CA HIS A 183 -2.69 9.86 16.15
C HIS A 183 -1.77 8.93 15.37
N LEU A 184 -0.54 9.35 15.09
CA LEU A 184 0.41 8.51 14.36
C LEU A 184 0.75 7.27 15.18
N PRO A 185 1.03 6.15 14.49
CA PRO A 185 1.32 4.90 15.15
C PRO A 185 2.76 4.89 15.65
N ARG A 186 2.99 4.14 16.72
CA ARG A 186 4.35 3.78 17.15
C ARG A 186 5.00 2.95 16.05
N LEU A 187 6.19 3.38 15.63
CA LEU A 187 6.93 2.74 14.55
C LEU A 187 7.84 1.62 15.10
N ASP A 188 8.01 0.57 14.29
CA ASP A 188 9.05 -0.43 14.44
C ASP A 188 10.26 -0.03 13.58
N PHE A 189 11.40 0.21 14.23
CA PHE A 189 12.64 0.62 13.58
C PHE A 189 13.61 -0.54 13.32
N ALA A 190 13.27 -1.79 13.71
CA ALA A 190 14.24 -2.89 13.69
C ALA A 190 14.91 -3.11 12.31
N TYR A 191 14.13 -3.06 11.22
CA TYR A 191 14.67 -3.18 9.85
C TYR A 191 15.42 -1.93 9.40
N LEU A 192 14.96 -0.74 9.81
CA LEU A 192 15.60 0.52 9.48
C LEU A 192 16.97 0.64 10.16
N GLU A 193 17.10 0.20 11.41
CA GLU A 193 18.36 0.17 12.15
C GLU A 193 19.39 -0.72 11.47
N ASP A 194 18.97 -1.86 10.91
CA ASP A 194 19.85 -2.75 10.12
C ASP A 194 20.35 -2.05 8.84
N LEU A 195 19.64 -1.02 8.34
CA LEU A 195 20.05 -0.15 7.24
C LEU A 195 20.81 1.10 7.70
N GLY A 196 21.02 1.27 9.01
CA GLY A 196 21.68 2.43 9.61
C GLY A 196 20.79 3.65 9.82
N TYR A 197 19.46 3.49 9.73
CA TYR A 197 18.48 4.52 10.02
C TYR A 197 17.77 4.30 11.37
N ASP A 198 17.71 5.31 12.24
CA ASP A 198 17.04 5.22 13.54
C ASP A 198 16.13 6.44 13.86
N GLU A 199 15.35 6.32 14.93
CA GLU A 199 14.44 7.38 15.40
C GLU A 199 15.18 8.67 15.79
N GLY A 200 16.40 8.55 16.30
CA GLY A 200 17.24 9.69 16.69
C GLY A 200 17.66 10.54 15.51
N GLN A 201 17.97 9.92 14.37
CA GLN A 201 18.24 10.62 13.11
C GLN A 201 17.00 11.33 12.57
N ALA A 202 15.82 10.70 12.65
CA ALA A 202 14.56 11.37 12.30
C ALA A 202 14.34 12.62 13.18
N GLY A 203 14.57 12.51 14.49
CA GLY A 203 14.51 13.66 15.41
C GLY A 203 15.58 14.73 15.14
N ALA A 204 16.79 14.32 14.74
CA ALA A 204 17.85 15.25 14.33
C ALA A 204 17.47 16.00 13.04
N TYR A 205 16.79 15.33 12.11
CA TYR A 205 16.25 15.96 10.91
C TYR A 205 15.22 17.03 11.28
N CYS A 206 14.27 16.71 12.17
CA CYS A 206 13.28 17.68 12.66
C CYS A 206 13.96 18.94 13.19
N LYS A 207 14.91 18.78 14.13
CA LYS A 207 15.58 19.91 14.80
C LYS A 207 16.39 20.80 13.87
N ARG A 208 16.99 20.22 12.81
CA ARG A 208 17.90 20.95 11.92
C ARG A 208 17.19 21.60 10.73
N ASN A 209 16.12 20.97 10.23
CA ASN A 209 15.56 21.32 8.92
C ASN A 209 14.10 21.79 8.99
N LEU A 210 13.37 21.49 10.07
CA LEU A 210 11.98 21.88 10.21
C LEU A 210 11.89 23.06 11.17
N VAL A 211 11.86 24.28 10.62
CA VAL A 211 11.59 25.50 11.37
C VAL A 211 10.08 25.70 11.36
N THR A 212 9.38 25.01 12.27
CA THR A 212 7.93 25.13 12.44
C THR A 212 7.59 25.43 13.89
N ASP A 213 6.59 26.28 14.13
CA ASP A 213 6.04 26.56 15.48
C ASP A 213 5.46 25.29 16.15
N LYS A 214 5.23 24.24 15.35
CA LYS A 214 4.81 22.92 15.81
C LYS A 214 6.00 21.98 15.83
N ASP A 215 6.23 21.33 16.97
CA ASP A 215 7.18 20.21 17.07
C ASP A 215 6.67 19.04 16.24
N ILE A 216 7.35 18.72 15.13
CA ILE A 216 7.01 17.59 14.26
C ILE A 216 7.67 16.31 14.79
N SER A 217 6.86 15.25 14.97
CA SER A 217 7.36 13.97 15.49
C SER A 217 8.35 13.24 14.55
N PRO A 218 9.36 12.54 15.10
CA PRO A 218 10.22 11.62 14.35
C PRO A 218 9.46 10.58 13.50
N ALA A 219 8.27 10.17 13.97
CA ALA A 219 7.42 9.24 13.27
C ALA A 219 6.86 9.83 11.96
N ALA A 220 6.43 11.10 11.97
CA ALA A 220 5.97 11.79 10.76
C ALA A 220 7.08 11.87 9.70
N VAL A 221 8.30 12.22 10.11
CA VAL A 221 9.47 12.28 9.23
C VAL A 221 9.82 10.91 8.66
N THR A 222 9.83 9.86 9.50
CA THR A 222 10.14 8.49 9.07
C THR A 222 9.11 7.97 8.07
N LEU A 223 7.81 8.17 8.34
CA LEU A 223 6.72 7.81 7.41
C LEU A 223 6.85 8.56 6.07
N ALA A 224 7.20 9.85 6.11
CA ALA A 224 7.41 10.64 4.90
C ALA A 224 8.60 10.12 4.07
N PHE A 225 9.71 9.74 4.72
CA PHE A 225 10.89 9.20 4.03
C PHE A 225 10.63 7.84 3.38
N THR A 226 9.85 6.96 4.02
CA THR A 226 9.49 5.66 3.43
C THR A 226 8.35 5.76 2.41
N GLY A 227 7.78 6.95 2.20
CA GLY A 227 6.85 7.21 1.10
C GLY A 227 5.36 7.12 1.47
N TRP A 228 5.03 7.18 2.76
CA TRP A 228 3.66 7.29 3.24
C TRP A 228 3.20 8.75 3.33
N ALA A 229 1.92 8.97 3.01
CA ALA A 229 1.24 10.24 3.10
C ALA A 229 -0.14 10.05 3.74
N CYS A 230 -0.73 11.12 4.27
CA CYS A 230 -2.13 11.13 4.68
C CYS A 230 -3.05 11.00 3.46
N SER A 231 -4.12 10.21 3.56
CA SER A 231 -5.15 10.18 2.53
C SER A 231 -5.92 11.51 2.52
N SER A 232 -6.15 12.05 1.32
CA SER A 232 -6.90 13.31 1.14
C SER A 232 -8.37 13.21 1.57
N THR A 233 -8.95 12.00 1.56
CA THR A 233 -10.36 11.76 1.90
C THR A 233 -10.59 11.35 3.35
N ASN A 234 -9.58 10.77 4.01
CA ASN A 234 -9.70 10.30 5.40
C ASN A 234 -8.32 10.39 6.07
N LYS A 235 -8.16 11.34 6.98
CA LYS A 235 -6.90 11.58 7.71
C LYS A 235 -6.49 10.43 8.64
N GLU A 236 -7.40 9.49 8.96
CA GLU A 236 -7.08 8.27 9.73
C GLU A 236 -6.51 7.14 8.85
N VAL A 237 -6.27 7.41 7.57
CA VAL A 237 -5.73 6.43 6.62
C VAL A 237 -4.42 6.97 6.04
N LEU A 238 -3.34 6.21 6.21
CA LEU A 238 -2.10 6.44 5.48
C LEU A 238 -2.19 5.75 4.12
N MET A 239 -1.59 6.37 3.11
CA MET A 239 -1.51 5.84 1.76
C MET A 239 -0.15 6.06 1.12
N CYS A 240 0.26 5.13 0.27
CA CYS A 240 1.44 5.30 -0.59
C CYS A 240 0.99 5.68 -2.01
N SER A 241 1.58 6.74 -2.58
CA SER A 241 1.26 7.18 -3.94
C SER A 241 1.69 6.18 -5.02
N MET A 242 2.77 5.43 -4.79
CA MET A 242 3.34 4.49 -5.75
C MET A 242 2.63 3.13 -5.73
N CYS A 243 2.45 2.51 -4.57
CA CYS A 243 1.80 1.20 -4.49
C CYS A 243 0.30 1.24 -4.19
N ARG A 244 -0.26 2.44 -3.97
CA ARG A 244 -1.69 2.67 -3.64
C ARG A 244 -2.19 1.90 -2.41
N ARG A 245 -1.28 1.32 -1.62
CA ARG A 245 -1.61 0.67 -0.36
C ARG A 245 -2.19 1.70 0.60
N LYS A 246 -3.30 1.34 1.24
CA LYS A 246 -3.99 2.12 2.26
C LYS A 246 -3.99 1.34 3.57
N ILE A 247 -3.63 1.99 4.66
CA ILE A 247 -3.60 1.41 6.00
C ILE A 247 -4.31 2.35 6.98
N GLY A 248 -5.23 1.79 7.77
CA GLY A 248 -5.94 2.55 8.80
C GLY A 248 -5.12 2.63 10.08
N LEU A 249 -5.01 3.83 10.65
CA LEU A 249 -4.27 4.08 11.89
C LEU A 249 -4.81 3.29 13.08
N TRP A 250 -6.11 2.97 13.08
CA TRP A 250 -6.77 2.18 14.13
C TRP A 250 -6.23 0.76 14.30
N ASN A 251 -5.46 0.23 13.34
CA ASN A 251 -4.83 -1.08 13.42
C ASN A 251 -3.57 -1.10 14.30
N PHE A 252 -3.04 0.06 14.69
CA PHE A 252 -1.74 0.20 15.34
C PHE A 252 -1.85 0.90 16.70
N THR A 253 -0.82 0.72 17.53
CA THR A 253 -0.72 1.44 18.81
C THR A 253 -0.35 2.91 18.55
N PRO A 254 -1.13 3.91 18.99
CA PRO A 254 -0.80 5.32 18.80
C PRO A 254 0.36 5.75 19.70
N LEU A 255 1.14 6.75 19.28
CA LEU A 255 2.31 7.25 20.02
C LEU A 255 2.00 7.65 21.47
N GLY A 256 0.82 8.24 21.73
CA GLY A 256 0.40 8.71 23.06
C GLY A 256 -0.14 7.66 24.04
N ALA A 257 -0.29 6.39 23.63
CA ALA A 257 -0.92 5.37 24.49
C ALA A 257 -0.04 4.87 25.67
N GLY A 258 1.22 5.30 25.75
CA GLY A 258 2.19 4.82 26.75
C GLY A 258 2.27 5.61 28.06
N GLN A 259 1.44 6.64 28.26
CA GLN A 259 1.56 7.53 29.42
C GLN A 259 0.22 7.71 30.15
N ARG A 260 -0.36 6.60 30.63
CA ARG A 260 -1.22 6.65 31.82
C ARG A 260 -0.45 6.00 32.96
N CYS A 261 0.06 6.87 33.82
CA CYS A 261 0.61 6.51 35.11
C CYS A 261 -0.43 5.66 35.84
N ASP A 262 0.01 4.48 36.27
CA ASP A 262 -0.69 3.65 37.23
C ASP A 262 -0.77 4.43 38.55
N ARG A 263 -1.79 5.27 38.67
CA ARG A 263 -2.18 5.91 39.93
C ARG A 263 -3.38 5.12 40.41
N GLY A 264 -3.10 4.15 41.26
CA GLY A 264 -4.12 3.37 41.95
C GLY A 264 -5.12 4.32 42.61
N GLU A 265 -6.38 4.21 42.19
CA GLU A 265 -7.52 4.68 42.97
C GLU A 265 -8.20 3.45 43.54
N SER A 266 -7.86 3.19 44.79
CA SER A 266 -8.72 2.48 45.72
C SER A 266 -9.91 3.38 46.03
N SER A 267 -11.12 2.89 45.79
CA SER A 267 -12.31 3.36 46.50
C SER A 267 -13.37 2.27 46.54
N SER A 268 -13.37 1.57 47.67
CA SER A 268 -14.53 1.12 48.47
C SER A 268 -15.82 0.74 47.75
N GLU A 269 -16.14 -0.55 47.88
CA GLU A 269 -17.50 -1.10 47.87
C GLU A 269 -18.34 -0.45 48.98
N GLU A 270 -19.58 -0.03 48.68
CA GLU A 270 -20.78 -0.27 49.49
C GLU A 270 -21.99 -0.35 48.56
N GLY A 271 -22.91 -1.28 48.85
CA GLY A 271 -23.85 -1.86 47.88
C GLY A 271 -25.26 -1.27 47.84
N GLU A 272 -26.07 -1.83 46.93
CA GLU A 272 -27.52 -2.03 47.10
C GLU A 272 -28.04 -2.96 46.00
N GLU A 273 -28.81 -3.98 46.40
CA GLU A 273 -29.52 -4.91 45.52
C GLU A 273 -30.80 -4.25 44.98
N ASP A 274 -30.98 -4.21 43.64
CA ASP A 274 -32.33 -4.37 43.05
C ASP A 274 -32.30 -4.84 41.57
N SER A 275 -32.86 -6.02 41.37
CA SER A 275 -33.66 -6.59 40.26
C SER A 275 -33.65 -5.94 38.84
N GLU A 276 -32.99 -6.60 37.87
CA GLU A 276 -33.52 -7.03 36.52
C GLU A 276 -32.37 -7.29 35.51
N PRO A 277 -32.46 -8.31 34.63
CA PRO A 277 -31.34 -8.75 33.81
C PRO A 277 -31.15 -7.85 32.58
N ARG A 278 -30.31 -6.82 32.70
CA ARG A 278 -29.83 -6.05 31.55
C ARG A 278 -28.95 -6.94 30.67
N VAL A 279 -29.39 -7.16 29.43
CA VAL A 279 -28.65 -7.88 28.38
C VAL A 279 -27.19 -7.41 28.39
N LYS A 280 -26.28 -8.32 28.73
CA LYS A 280 -24.83 -8.11 28.67
C LYS A 280 -24.46 -7.75 27.24
N ARG A 281 -24.50 -6.46 26.90
CA ARG A 281 -23.81 -5.92 25.75
C ARG A 281 -22.34 -6.14 26.06
N ARG A 282 -21.80 -7.27 25.56
CA ARG A 282 -20.39 -7.61 25.70
C ARG A 282 -19.62 -6.40 25.20
N LYS A 283 -19.11 -5.60 26.13
CA LYS A 283 -18.10 -4.60 25.87
C LYS A 283 -16.95 -5.43 25.32
N PHE A 284 -16.77 -5.42 24.00
CA PHE A 284 -15.58 -5.97 23.39
C PHE A 284 -14.45 -5.14 24.00
N ALA A 285 -13.82 -5.68 25.05
CA ALA A 285 -12.59 -5.14 25.58
C ALA A 285 -11.60 -5.27 24.42
N SER A 286 -11.43 -4.18 23.68
CA SER A 286 -10.43 -4.04 22.62
C SER A 286 -9.04 -3.93 23.26
N SER A 287 -8.69 -4.91 24.09
CA SER A 287 -7.31 -5.21 24.45
C SER A 287 -6.79 -6.22 23.42
N THR A 288 -6.93 -5.88 22.15
CA THR A 288 -6.08 -6.46 21.11
C THR A 288 -4.76 -5.72 21.23
N ASN A 289 -3.68 -6.45 21.51
CA ASN A 289 -2.32 -5.90 21.46
C ASN A 289 -2.08 -5.35 20.05
N LYS A 290 -2.39 -4.06 19.83
CA LYS A 290 -2.22 -3.43 18.52
C LYS A 290 -0.73 -3.40 18.21
N ALA A 291 -0.34 -3.87 17.04
CA ALA A 291 1.06 -3.94 16.64
C ALA A 291 1.66 -2.53 16.49
N THR A 292 2.98 -2.44 16.54
CA THR A 292 3.74 -1.31 15.99
C THR A 292 3.69 -1.36 14.47
N LEU A 293 3.79 -0.20 13.82
CA LEU A 293 3.81 -0.11 12.37
C LEU A 293 5.25 -0.23 11.86
N ASN A 294 5.53 -1.21 11.00
CA ASN A 294 6.79 -1.25 10.25
C ASN A 294 6.61 -0.46 8.94
N PRO A 295 7.25 0.71 8.78
CA PRO A 295 6.97 1.61 7.67
C PRO A 295 7.48 1.10 6.31
N VAL A 296 8.30 0.05 6.29
CA VAL A 296 8.80 -0.57 5.06
C VAL A 296 7.93 -1.76 4.68
N ASP A 297 7.70 -2.68 5.62
CA ASP A 297 7.00 -3.95 5.34
C ASP A 297 5.51 -3.78 5.04
N GLU A 298 4.90 -2.66 5.46
CA GLU A 298 3.49 -2.37 5.17
C GLU A 298 3.25 -1.99 3.69
N HIS A 299 4.29 -1.68 2.92
CA HIS A 299 4.16 -1.48 1.48
C HIS A 299 3.87 -2.81 0.77
N SER A 300 3.27 -2.73 -0.42
CA SER A 300 3.25 -3.89 -1.32
C SER A 300 4.69 -4.27 -1.71
N HIS A 301 4.97 -5.57 -1.83
CA HIS A 301 6.31 -6.11 -2.13
C HIS A 301 6.94 -5.60 -3.43
N TRP A 302 6.12 -5.08 -4.35
CA TRP A 302 6.54 -4.49 -5.61
C TRP A 302 6.67 -2.95 -5.57
N CYS A 303 6.45 -2.33 -4.40
CA CYS A 303 6.45 -0.88 -4.25
C CYS A 303 7.82 -0.28 -4.61
N PRO A 304 7.88 0.72 -5.50
CA PRO A 304 9.12 1.38 -5.89
C PRO A 304 9.94 1.93 -4.72
N TRP A 305 9.32 2.36 -3.62
CA TRP A 305 10.03 2.87 -2.44
C TRP A 305 10.92 1.83 -1.76
N ILE A 306 10.51 0.56 -1.74
CA ILE A 306 11.22 -0.51 -1.03
C ILE A 306 12.07 -1.38 -1.97
N ARG A 307 11.94 -1.18 -3.29
CA ARG A 307 12.78 -1.87 -4.26
C ARG A 307 14.21 -1.40 -4.15
N GLU A 308 15.11 -2.31 -4.45
CA GLU A 308 16.54 -2.05 -4.45
C GLU A 308 16.98 -1.39 -5.76
N VAL A 309 17.91 -0.44 -5.63
CA VAL A 309 18.61 0.23 -6.73
C VAL A 309 20.11 0.12 -6.53
N LEU A 310 20.84 -0.01 -7.64
CA LEU A 310 22.29 -0.02 -7.65
C LEU A 310 22.80 1.41 -7.53
N VAL A 311 23.58 1.70 -6.49
CA VAL A 311 24.25 2.99 -6.34
C VAL A 311 25.74 2.81 -6.65
N SER A 312 26.22 3.57 -7.64
CA SER A 312 27.64 3.67 -7.96
C SER A 312 28.30 4.63 -6.97
N THR A 313 29.30 4.15 -6.23
CA THR A 313 30.01 4.89 -5.17
C THR A 313 30.86 6.07 -5.66
N LYS A 314 30.77 6.45 -6.94
CA LYS A 314 31.62 7.50 -7.53
C LYS A 314 31.08 8.94 -7.40
N SER A 315 29.87 9.15 -6.88
CA SER A 315 29.21 10.48 -6.99
C SER A 315 29.00 11.27 -5.69
N LEU A 316 29.59 10.87 -4.56
CA LEU A 316 29.51 11.63 -3.30
C LEU A 316 30.87 11.70 -2.60
N SER A 317 31.86 12.29 -3.27
CA SER A 317 32.98 12.93 -2.60
C SER A 317 33.46 14.11 -3.44
N SER A 318 33.15 15.32 -2.96
CA SER A 318 33.77 16.53 -3.48
C SER A 318 35.24 16.56 -3.07
N ALA A 319 36.09 16.84 -4.07
CA ALA A 319 37.49 17.25 -4.00
C ALA A 319 38.51 16.26 -3.38
N ASN A 320 39.22 15.54 -4.26
CA ASN A 320 40.67 15.35 -4.10
C ASN A 320 41.33 15.29 -5.49
N LEU A 321 42.07 16.35 -5.81
CA LEU A 321 42.95 16.46 -6.97
C LEU A 321 44.24 15.68 -6.71
N PHE A 322 44.26 14.35 -6.89
CA PHE A 322 45.51 13.62 -7.15
C PHE A 322 45.22 12.32 -7.93
N PRO A 323 45.91 12.05 -9.04
CA PRO A 323 45.80 10.78 -9.73
C PRO A 323 46.72 9.74 -9.07
N SER A 324 46.15 8.78 -8.34
CA SER A 324 46.84 7.53 -8.02
C SER A 324 46.18 6.36 -8.72
N SER A 325 47.01 5.63 -9.45
CA SER A 325 46.71 4.49 -10.31
C SER A 325 46.33 3.22 -9.54
N SER A 326 45.09 2.76 -9.69
CA SER A 326 44.68 1.36 -9.94
C SER A 326 43.15 1.25 -9.93
N PRO A 327 42.51 0.46 -10.82
CA PRO A 327 41.08 0.23 -10.76
C PRO A 327 40.80 -0.87 -9.73
N GLU A 328 40.51 -0.49 -8.48
CA GLU A 328 39.79 -1.40 -7.58
C GLU A 328 38.38 -1.67 -8.14
N PRO A 329 37.87 -2.91 -8.06
CA PRO A 329 36.53 -3.22 -8.54
C PRO A 329 35.51 -2.44 -7.71
N ALA A 330 34.82 -1.48 -8.34
CA ALA A 330 33.80 -0.69 -7.70
C ALA A 330 32.74 -1.63 -7.08
N SER A 331 32.71 -1.76 -5.75
CA SER A 331 31.71 -2.57 -5.07
C SER A 331 30.37 -1.83 -5.17
N SER A 332 29.53 -2.16 -6.16
CA SER A 332 28.16 -1.65 -6.24
C SER A 332 27.35 -2.24 -5.09
N LYS A 333 26.94 -1.40 -4.13
CA LYS A 333 26.02 -1.82 -3.08
C LYS A 333 24.59 -1.52 -3.53
N SER A 334 23.74 -2.54 -3.43
CA SER A 334 22.30 -2.42 -3.65
C SER A 334 21.66 -1.82 -2.40
N ILE A 335 20.87 -0.75 -2.54
CA ILE A 335 20.16 -0.13 -1.42
C ILE A 335 18.69 0.12 -1.79
N PRO A 336 17.76 0.10 -0.81
CA PRO A 336 16.38 0.49 -1.07
C PRO A 336 16.27 1.93 -1.58
N VAL A 337 15.32 2.18 -2.48
CA VAL A 337 15.06 3.50 -3.07
C VAL A 337 14.77 4.57 -2.02
N PHE A 338 14.04 4.25 -0.94
CA PHE A 338 13.81 5.22 0.13
C PHE A 338 15.11 5.67 0.83
N ILE A 339 16.12 4.80 0.92
CA ILE A 339 17.45 5.16 1.45
C ILE A 339 18.19 6.05 0.45
N ALA A 340 18.12 5.75 -0.85
CA ALA A 340 18.68 6.61 -1.88
C ALA A 340 18.03 8.01 -1.85
N ALA A 341 16.70 8.07 -1.77
CA ALA A 341 15.94 9.30 -1.63
C ALA A 341 16.33 10.08 -0.36
N LEU A 342 16.47 9.40 0.78
CA LEU A 342 16.89 10.02 2.02
C LEU A 342 18.30 10.61 1.92
N LYS A 343 19.24 9.93 1.27
CA LYS A 343 20.60 10.45 1.02
C LYS A 343 20.59 11.69 0.11
N SER A 344 19.66 11.77 -0.83
CA SER A 344 19.47 12.94 -1.69
C SER A 344 18.83 14.12 -0.95
N ILE A 345 17.81 13.88 -0.13
CA ILE A 345 17.05 14.92 0.59
C ILE A 345 17.80 15.43 1.82
N ALA A 346 18.50 14.54 2.53
CA ALA A 346 19.18 14.82 3.79
C ALA A 346 20.62 14.27 3.80
N PRO A 347 21.54 14.85 2.99
CA PRO A 347 22.94 14.43 2.98
C PRO A 347 23.56 14.48 4.39
N GLY A 348 24.34 13.47 4.75
CA GLY A 348 25.01 13.40 6.05
C GLY A 348 24.14 12.89 7.21
N LEU A 349 22.83 12.68 7.02
CA LEU A 349 21.95 12.23 8.11
C LEU A 349 22.32 10.83 8.62
N MET A 350 22.78 9.95 7.73
CA MET A 350 23.11 8.55 8.03
C MET A 350 24.59 8.27 8.33
N ASP A 351 25.48 9.26 8.20
CA ASP A 351 26.94 9.04 8.18
C ASP A 351 27.51 8.70 9.57
N ASN A 352 26.85 9.18 10.64
CA ASN A 352 27.32 9.03 12.02
C ASN A 352 27.14 7.61 12.61
N ASN A 353 26.53 6.67 11.87
CA ASN A 353 26.20 5.34 12.38
C ASN A 353 27.24 4.25 12.03
N THR A 354 28.32 4.60 11.35
CA THR A 354 29.38 3.63 10.99
C THR A 354 30.19 3.14 12.21
N GLY A 355 30.12 3.84 13.36
CA GLY A 355 30.94 3.54 14.54
C GLY A 355 30.24 2.83 15.71
N LEU A 356 28.94 3.06 15.96
CA LEU A 356 28.27 2.52 17.17
C LEU A 356 27.49 1.22 16.91
N ALA A 357 26.75 1.10 15.80
CA ALA A 357 25.94 -0.09 15.51
C ALA A 357 26.76 -1.33 15.13
N ALA A 358 27.98 -1.15 14.63
CA ALA A 358 28.86 -2.25 14.22
C ALA A 358 29.38 -3.10 15.40
N GLY A 359 29.37 -2.55 16.63
CA GLY A 359 29.91 -3.23 17.81
C GLY A 359 28.99 -4.27 18.46
N MET A 360 27.68 -4.29 18.14
CA MET A 360 26.70 -5.09 18.88
C MET A 360 26.00 -6.21 18.10
N LYS A 361 26.19 -6.34 16.79
CA LYS A 361 25.49 -7.36 15.99
C LYS A 361 26.49 -8.24 15.23
N LYS A 362 26.81 -9.41 15.79
CA LYS A 362 27.25 -10.63 15.05
C LYS A 362 27.21 -11.86 15.97
N SER A 363 26.01 -12.34 16.31
CA SER A 363 25.84 -13.74 16.72
C SER A 363 25.19 -14.50 15.57
N PRO A 364 25.77 -15.61 15.08
CA PRO A 364 25.23 -16.41 13.97
C PRO A 364 23.76 -16.83 14.16
N MET A 365 23.31 -16.94 15.41
CA MET A 365 21.94 -17.32 15.76
C MET A 365 20.90 -16.28 15.34
N THR A 366 21.24 -14.99 15.42
CA THR A 366 20.32 -13.89 15.06
C THR A 366 20.14 -13.78 13.54
N GLU A 367 21.20 -14.07 12.78
CA GLU A 367 21.17 -14.07 11.30
C GLU A 367 20.38 -15.26 10.76
N GLY A 368 20.54 -16.44 11.36
CA GLY A 368 19.73 -17.62 11.03
C GLY A 368 18.23 -17.38 11.27
N LEU A 369 17.88 -16.74 12.38
CA LEU A 369 16.49 -16.35 12.69
C LEU A 369 15.94 -15.29 11.73
N ARG A 370 16.76 -14.36 11.23
CA ARG A 370 16.38 -13.35 10.21
C ARG A 370 16.09 -13.98 8.86
N CYS A 371 16.99 -14.82 8.35
CA CYS A 371 16.80 -15.53 7.09
C CYS A 371 15.57 -16.45 7.16
N PHE A 372 15.35 -17.11 8.29
CA PHE A 372 14.19 -17.94 8.53
C PHE A 372 12.86 -17.14 8.55
N ARG A 373 12.82 -15.98 9.20
CA ARG A 373 11.63 -15.10 9.20
C ARG A 373 11.31 -14.57 7.81
N ARG A 374 12.32 -14.16 7.03
CA ARG A 374 12.15 -13.68 5.64
C ARG A 374 11.64 -14.79 4.72
N ALA A 375 12.16 -16.02 4.86
CA ALA A 375 11.68 -17.18 4.12
C ALA A 375 10.22 -17.53 4.48
N LEU A 376 9.88 -17.53 5.78
CA LEU A 376 8.52 -17.79 6.25
C LEU A 376 7.51 -16.74 5.77
N HIS A 377 7.88 -15.46 5.73
CA HIS A 377 7.00 -14.39 5.22
C HIS A 377 6.76 -14.49 3.71
N THR A 378 7.73 -15.03 2.97
CA THR A 378 7.63 -15.25 1.52
C THR A 378 6.80 -16.51 1.19
N TRP A 379 6.74 -17.47 2.12
CA TRP A 379 6.08 -18.78 1.95
C TRP A 379 4.75 -18.92 2.68
N SER A 380 4.36 -17.96 3.52
CA SER A 380 3.08 -18.02 4.22
C SER A 380 1.91 -17.67 3.30
N SER A 381 1.26 -18.70 2.75
CA SER A 381 -0.16 -18.63 2.40
C SER A 381 -0.99 -18.31 3.66
N PRO A 382 -2.17 -17.65 3.54
CA PRO A 382 -3.00 -17.30 4.68
C PRO A 382 -3.34 -18.57 5.49
N LYS A 383 -2.96 -18.60 6.77
CA LYS A 383 -3.25 -19.73 7.65
C LYS A 383 -4.77 -19.91 7.74
N THR A 384 -5.27 -21.04 7.26
CA THR A 384 -6.59 -21.55 7.61
C THR A 384 -6.56 -21.93 9.09
N ASN A 385 -7.38 -21.26 9.90
CA ASN A 385 -7.65 -21.70 11.27
C ASN A 385 -8.39 -23.04 11.21
N THR A 386 -7.68 -24.15 11.40
CA THR A 386 -8.26 -25.41 11.84
C THR A 386 -8.04 -25.54 13.33
N GLU A 387 -9.11 -25.29 14.09
CA GLU A 387 -9.21 -25.64 15.50
C GLU A 387 -8.99 -27.14 15.68
N THR A 388 -7.93 -27.51 16.39
CA THR A 388 -7.74 -28.87 16.90
C THR A 388 -8.58 -29.03 18.17
N GLY A 389 -9.77 -29.61 18.04
CA GLY A 389 -10.48 -30.25 19.14
C GLY A 389 -9.99 -31.69 19.31
N SER A 390 -9.58 -32.05 20.53
CA SER A 390 -9.14 -33.39 20.93
C SER A 390 -10.20 -34.47 20.68
N PRO A 391 -9.80 -35.71 20.34
CA PRO A 391 -10.75 -36.81 20.10
C PRO A 391 -11.28 -37.40 21.42
N GLN A 392 -12.61 -37.55 21.47
CA GLN A 392 -13.32 -38.30 22.51
C GLN A 392 -13.05 -39.80 22.42
N GLN A 393 -13.06 -40.43 23.59
CA GLN A 393 -12.84 -41.84 23.89
C GLN A 393 -13.60 -42.81 22.97
N ALA A 394 -12.84 -43.77 22.42
CA ALA A 394 -13.35 -45.02 21.92
C ALA A 394 -13.64 -46.01 23.07
N GLN A 395 -14.70 -46.78 22.83
CA GLN A 395 -15.35 -47.76 23.67
C GLN A 395 -14.41 -48.83 24.27
N ARG A 396 -14.69 -49.22 25.53
CA ARG A 396 -14.46 -50.59 26.03
C ARG A 396 -15.76 -51.11 26.65
N ILE A 397 -16.27 -52.18 26.05
CA ILE A 397 -17.23 -53.12 26.65
C ILE A 397 -16.46 -53.98 27.68
N PRO A 398 -17.06 -54.38 28.81
CA PRO A 398 -17.46 -55.78 28.90
C PRO A 398 -18.84 -56.03 29.52
N ALA A 399 -19.36 -57.18 29.11
CA ALA A 399 -20.57 -57.91 29.50
C ALA A 399 -20.91 -57.94 31.00
N LYS A 400 -22.22 -58.05 31.31
CA LYS A 400 -22.88 -59.26 31.86
C LYS A 400 -24.30 -58.95 32.37
N THR A 401 -25.22 -59.91 32.12
CA THR A 401 -26.32 -60.40 32.99
C THR A 401 -27.31 -59.36 33.55
N SER A 402 -28.63 -59.46 33.42
CA SER A 402 -29.55 -60.59 33.30
C SER A 402 -30.86 -60.13 32.65
#